data_AF-A0A2H0VUU4-F1
#
_entry.id   AF-A0A2H0VUU4-F1
#
_cell.length_a   1.000
_cell.length_b   1.000
_cell.length_c   1.000
_cell.angle_alpha   90.00
_cell.angle_beta   90.00
_cell.angle_gamma   90.00
#
_symmetry.space_group_name_H-M   'P 1'
#
loop_
_entity.id
_entity.type
_entity.pdbx_description
1 polymer ?
#
loop_
_entity_poly.entity_id
_entity_poly.type
_entity_poly.pdbx_seq_one_letter_code
_entity_poly.pdbx_strand_id
1 'polypeptide(L)'
;MGNISTILAALLCAAAPIGSVEMVDSKKSMSQADEQSGKQVVSLVRKAYQNGDYNQFFKEMDGAFSHADLDGFIQMRAQDIPLEFQLKWEQRFTDLQELKNKDLLDALSSKDRSVFAEKVRSIASNISTPEQQKAISKLNSFITMAPNTGANEDENTLIKIDLEYEYKLYQSQFPTSDTSTQQRHYQQIALRMQKMDKMLEASKSFKDQFLKRAVLLASKNLDSRLARNLDGADLNALVKGKVKPTTELEEKVYSIISSYQGQFNDLMKNLNSVYR
;
A
#
# COMPACT_ATOMS: atom_id res chain seq x y z
N MET A 1 -5.26 -10.97 -24.85
CA MET A 1 -5.47 -11.44 -23.45
C MET A 1 -4.14 -11.42 -22.69
N GLY A 2 -3.50 -10.25 -22.52
CA GLY A 2 -2.12 -10.15 -21.99
C GLY A 2 -1.89 -9.09 -20.91
N ASN A 3 -2.92 -8.32 -20.52
CA ASN A 3 -2.78 -7.19 -19.57
C ASN A 3 -3.38 -7.46 -18.18
N ILE A 4 -4.00 -8.63 -17.96
CA ILE A 4 -4.65 -8.96 -16.68
C ILE A 4 -3.61 -9.38 -15.61
N SER A 5 -2.54 -10.08 -16.03
CA SER A 5 -1.44 -10.55 -15.17
C SER A 5 -0.68 -9.42 -14.46
N THR A 6 -0.47 -8.28 -15.12
CA THR A 6 0.27 -7.14 -14.53
C THR A 6 -0.51 -6.40 -13.45
N ILE A 7 -1.84 -6.38 -13.54
CA ILE A 7 -2.69 -5.70 -12.54
C ILE A 7 -2.83 -6.57 -11.29
N LEU A 8 -2.90 -7.90 -11.43
CA LEU A 8 -2.95 -8.80 -10.29
C LEU A 8 -1.61 -8.88 -9.54
N ALA A 9 -0.49 -8.83 -10.27
CA ALA A 9 0.82 -8.62 -9.67
C ALA A 9 0.95 -7.24 -8.99
N ALA A 10 0.35 -6.18 -9.55
CA ALA A 10 0.27 -4.88 -8.90
C ALA A 10 -0.64 -4.87 -7.66
N LEU A 11 -1.71 -5.67 -7.63
CA LEU A 11 -2.63 -5.83 -6.50
C LEU A 11 -2.01 -6.65 -5.36
N LEU A 12 -1.28 -7.72 -5.66
CA LEU A 12 -0.47 -8.44 -4.66
C LEU A 12 0.69 -7.58 -4.15
N CYS A 13 1.31 -6.79 -5.04
CA CYS A 13 2.29 -5.79 -4.64
C CYS A 13 1.69 -4.56 -3.97
N ALA A 14 0.36 -4.36 -3.94
CA ALA A 14 -0.28 -3.25 -3.23
C ALA A 14 -0.31 -3.45 -1.70
N ALA A 15 0.09 -4.64 -1.22
CA ALA A 15 0.50 -4.85 0.17
C ALA A 15 1.92 -4.28 0.47
N ALA A 16 2.68 -3.93 -0.57
CA ALA A 16 3.86 -3.07 -0.58
C ALA A 16 3.51 -1.72 -1.25
N PRO A 17 4.30 -0.65 -1.11
CA PRO A 17 3.92 0.67 -1.62
C PRO A 17 4.10 0.71 -3.14
N ILE A 18 3.10 0.23 -3.87
CA ILE A 18 2.95 0.50 -5.30
C ILE A 18 1.57 1.15 -5.48
N GLY A 19 1.51 2.43 -5.12
CA GLY A 19 0.61 3.33 -5.84
C GLY A 19 1.14 3.41 -7.27
N SER A 20 0.26 3.16 -8.23
CA SER A 20 0.42 3.48 -9.65
C SER A 20 0.99 4.89 -9.81
N VAL A 21 2.32 4.99 -9.96
CA VAL A 21 2.97 6.25 -10.30
C VAL A 21 2.91 6.38 -11.81
N GLU A 22 2.02 7.24 -12.30
CA GLU A 22 1.97 7.67 -13.70
C GLU A 22 3.37 8.01 -14.22
N MET A 23 3.59 7.66 -15.49
CA MET A 23 4.72 8.12 -16.27
C MET A 23 4.52 9.61 -16.57
N VAL A 24 5.09 10.46 -15.73
CA VAL A 24 5.28 11.88 -16.04
C VAL A 24 6.77 12.14 -16.02
N ASP A 25 7.30 12.40 -17.21
CA ASP A 25 8.59 13.05 -17.41
C ASP A 25 8.52 14.46 -16.80
N SER A 26 8.99 14.61 -15.58
CA SER A 26 9.38 15.93 -15.09
C SER A 26 10.68 15.80 -14.34
N LYS A 27 11.76 16.29 -14.94
CA LYS A 27 13.03 16.58 -14.25
C LYS A 27 12.75 17.69 -13.23
N LYS A 28 12.30 17.34 -12.03
CA LYS A 28 12.29 18.24 -10.87
C LYS A 28 13.47 17.87 -9.97
N SER A 29 14.26 18.87 -9.59
CA SER A 29 15.25 18.71 -8.53
C SER A 29 14.54 18.45 -7.20
N MET A 30 15.22 17.76 -6.30
CA MET A 30 14.68 17.16 -5.07
C MET A 30 14.21 18.15 -3.98
N SER A 31 13.87 19.40 -4.32
CA SER A 31 13.28 20.32 -3.33
C SER A 31 11.93 19.81 -2.77
N GLN A 32 11.26 18.83 -3.39
CA GLN A 32 9.98 18.29 -2.93
C GLN A 32 10.07 16.99 -2.09
N ALA A 33 11.17 16.22 -2.16
CA ALA A 33 11.29 14.99 -1.35
C ALA A 33 11.73 15.29 0.11
N ASP A 34 12.16 16.52 0.38
CA ASP A 34 12.71 16.95 1.67
C ASP A 34 11.69 17.60 2.63
N GLU A 35 10.50 18.00 2.19
CA GLU A 35 9.68 18.90 3.02
C GLU A 35 8.95 18.17 4.17
N GLN A 36 8.50 16.93 3.96
CA GLN A 36 7.68 16.22 4.96
C GLN A 36 7.93 14.72 4.99
N SER A 37 7.98 14.14 6.19
CA SER A 37 7.92 12.69 6.39
C SER A 37 6.50 12.16 6.23
N GLY A 38 6.37 10.88 5.84
CA GLY A 38 5.07 10.22 5.71
C GLY A 38 4.23 10.29 6.99
N LYS A 39 4.88 10.32 8.16
CA LYS A 39 4.20 10.53 9.46
C LYS A 39 3.53 11.90 9.55
N GLN A 40 4.20 12.96 9.11
CA GLN A 40 3.64 14.31 9.11
C GLN A 40 2.45 14.40 8.16
N VAL A 41 2.58 13.84 6.96
CA VAL A 41 1.49 13.81 5.97
C VAL A 41 0.28 13.02 6.48
N VAL A 42 0.48 11.82 7.03
CA VAL A 42 -0.61 11.01 7.58
C VAL A 42 -1.29 11.70 8.74
N SER A 43 -0.53 12.37 9.62
CA SER A 43 -1.09 13.16 10.73
C SER A 43 -1.97 14.31 10.23
N LEU A 44 -1.51 15.04 9.21
CA LEU A 44 -2.28 16.10 8.55
C LEU A 44 -3.61 15.55 7.99
N VAL A 45 -3.54 14.47 7.21
CA VAL A 45 -4.73 13.85 6.60
C VAL A 45 -5.67 13.32 7.67
N ARG A 46 -5.15 12.69 8.74
CA ARG A 46 -5.96 12.18 9.84
C ARG A 46 -6.73 13.28 10.54
N LYS A 47 -6.09 14.43 10.80
CA LYS A 47 -6.77 15.58 11.39
C LYS A 47 -7.89 16.10 10.48
N ALA A 48 -7.62 16.26 9.19
CA ALA A 48 -8.63 16.68 8.22
C ALA A 48 -9.79 15.66 8.09
N TYR A 49 -9.47 14.37 8.12
CA TYR A 49 -10.45 13.28 8.16
C TYR A 49 -11.35 13.34 9.38
N GLN A 50 -10.78 13.51 10.57
CA GLN A 50 -11.52 13.64 11.82
C GLN A 50 -12.39 14.91 11.88
N ASN A 51 -11.99 15.97 11.18
CA ASN A 51 -12.77 17.20 11.04
C ASN A 51 -13.92 17.08 10.01
N GLY A 52 -13.96 16.00 9.22
CA GLY A 52 -14.97 15.80 8.18
C GLY A 52 -14.66 16.49 6.85
N ASP A 53 -13.42 16.94 6.64
CA ASP A 53 -13.02 17.70 5.44
C ASP A 53 -13.18 16.88 4.14
N TYR A 54 -13.19 15.55 4.24
CA TYR A 54 -13.38 14.63 3.11
C TYR A 54 -14.83 14.14 2.93
N ASN A 55 -15.79 14.62 3.72
CA ASN A 55 -17.17 14.10 3.70
C ASN A 55 -17.85 14.21 2.32
N GLN A 56 -17.66 15.33 1.63
CA GLN A 56 -18.23 15.53 0.29
C GLN A 56 -17.62 14.54 -0.71
N PHE A 57 -16.29 14.39 -0.68
CA PHE A 57 -15.58 13.42 -1.50
C PHE A 57 -16.04 11.98 -1.23
N PHE A 58 -16.25 11.60 0.04
CA PHE A 58 -16.78 10.28 0.37
C PHE A 58 -18.18 10.04 -0.19
N LYS A 59 -19.08 11.03 -0.11
CA LYS A 59 -20.42 10.95 -0.71
C LYS A 59 -20.37 10.75 -2.22
N GLU A 60 -19.45 11.43 -2.90
CA GLU A 60 -19.24 11.25 -4.35
C GLU A 60 -18.76 9.83 -4.68
N MET A 61 -17.81 9.30 -3.89
CA MET A 61 -17.32 7.93 -4.04
C MET A 61 -18.38 6.87 -3.73
N ASP A 62 -19.23 7.11 -2.72
CA ASP A 62 -20.39 6.25 -2.42
C ASP A 62 -21.40 6.27 -3.58
N GLY A 63 -21.69 7.44 -4.13
CA GLY A 63 -22.54 7.62 -5.30
C GLY A 63 -22.00 6.86 -6.52
N ALA A 64 -20.71 6.99 -6.82
CA ALA A 64 -20.06 6.27 -7.91
C ALA A 64 -20.12 4.75 -7.71
N PHE A 65 -19.81 4.26 -6.50
CA PHE A 65 -19.84 2.83 -6.20
C PHE A 65 -21.25 2.23 -6.33
N SER A 66 -22.30 2.95 -5.89
CA SER A 66 -23.68 2.45 -5.96
C SER A 66 -24.22 2.22 -7.38
N HIS A 67 -23.58 2.81 -8.39
CA HIS A 67 -23.93 2.66 -9.82
C HIS A 67 -22.85 1.89 -10.61
N ALA A 68 -21.84 1.35 -9.94
CA ALA A 68 -20.72 0.70 -10.59
C ALA A 68 -21.08 -0.70 -11.10
N ASP A 69 -20.64 -1.00 -12.33
CA ASP A 69 -20.51 -2.38 -12.80
C ASP A 69 -19.19 -2.96 -12.26
N LEU A 70 -19.29 -3.96 -11.38
CA LEU A 70 -18.16 -4.57 -10.69
C LEU A 70 -17.68 -5.87 -11.33
N ASP A 71 -18.30 -6.33 -12.43
CA ASP A 71 -18.01 -7.64 -13.02
C ASP A 71 -16.52 -7.77 -13.40
N GLY A 72 -15.93 -6.69 -13.94
CA GLY A 72 -14.50 -6.65 -14.24
C GLY A 72 -13.60 -6.79 -12.99
N PHE A 73 -13.93 -6.11 -11.89
CA PHE A 73 -13.19 -6.23 -10.63
C PHE A 73 -13.33 -7.61 -10.02
N ILE A 74 -14.53 -8.20 -10.05
CA ILE A 74 -14.80 -9.52 -9.49
C ILE A 74 -14.04 -10.60 -10.27
N GLN A 75 -14.03 -10.53 -11.62
CA GLN A 75 -13.29 -11.47 -12.47
C GLN A 75 -11.78 -11.44 -12.19
N MET A 76 -11.22 -10.27 -11.91
CA MET A 76 -9.79 -10.14 -11.58
C MET A 76 -9.41 -10.83 -10.28
N ARG A 77 -10.32 -10.90 -9.31
CA ARG A 77 -10.09 -11.57 -8.03
C ARG A 77 -10.14 -13.09 -8.13
N ALA A 78 -10.87 -13.65 -9.09
CA ALA A 78 -11.11 -15.10 -9.19
C ALA A 78 -9.92 -15.93 -9.75
N GLN A 79 -8.70 -15.39 -9.82
CA GLN A 79 -7.54 -16.13 -10.32
C GLN A 79 -6.86 -16.91 -9.19
N ASP A 80 -7.02 -18.23 -9.22
CA ASP A 80 -6.40 -19.15 -8.26
C ASP A 80 -4.88 -19.20 -8.45
N ILE A 81 -4.15 -18.71 -7.44
CA ILE A 81 -2.72 -19.00 -7.28
C ILE A 81 -2.60 -20.21 -6.37
N PRO A 82 -1.81 -21.23 -6.72
CA PRO A 82 -1.52 -22.31 -5.79
C PRO A 82 -0.95 -21.76 -4.47
N LEU A 83 -1.63 -22.06 -3.35
CA LEU A 83 -1.27 -21.54 -2.02
C LEU A 83 0.20 -21.81 -1.66
N GLU A 84 0.71 -22.99 -1.99
CA GLU A 84 2.12 -23.34 -1.73
C GLU A 84 3.11 -22.46 -2.50
N PHE A 85 2.76 -22.09 -3.75
CA PHE A 85 3.56 -21.18 -4.54
C PHE A 85 3.56 -19.78 -3.90
N GLN A 86 2.38 -19.29 -3.52
CA GLN A 86 2.21 -17.99 -2.87
C GLN A 86 3.05 -17.92 -1.58
N LEU A 87 2.95 -18.91 -0.70
CA LEU A 87 3.70 -18.93 0.57
C LEU A 87 5.23 -18.93 0.35
N LYS A 88 5.73 -19.71 -0.62
CA LYS A 88 7.17 -19.72 -0.95
C LYS A 88 7.64 -18.39 -1.52
N TRP A 89 6.81 -17.76 -2.35
CA TRP A 89 7.09 -16.44 -2.92
C TRP A 89 7.12 -15.36 -1.83
N GLU A 90 6.13 -15.36 -0.93
CA GLU A 90 6.02 -14.42 0.20
C GLU A 90 7.21 -14.54 1.16
N GLN A 91 7.66 -15.77 1.45
CA GLN A 91 8.85 -15.98 2.28
C GLN A 91 10.10 -15.38 1.63
N ARG A 92 10.36 -15.68 0.35
CA ARG A 92 11.52 -15.13 -0.37
C ARG A 92 11.47 -13.61 -0.47
N PHE A 93 10.28 -13.05 -0.69
CA PHE A 93 10.07 -11.59 -0.70
C PHE A 93 10.43 -10.99 0.66
N THR A 94 10.00 -11.63 1.74
CA THR A 94 10.27 -11.20 3.12
C THR A 94 11.75 -11.24 3.42
N ASP A 95 12.44 -12.35 3.14
CA ASP A 95 13.88 -12.49 3.38
C ASP A 95 14.68 -11.40 2.64
N LEU A 96 14.36 -11.16 1.36
CA LEU A 96 15.01 -10.13 0.55
C LEU A 96 14.74 -8.71 1.07
N GLN A 97 13.51 -8.46 1.54
CA GLN A 97 13.13 -7.19 2.13
C GLN A 97 13.84 -6.94 3.47
N GLU A 98 14.04 -7.98 4.29
CA GLU A 98 14.80 -7.89 5.55
C GLU A 98 16.27 -7.56 5.32
N LEU A 99 16.91 -8.22 4.35
CA LEU A 99 18.30 -7.91 3.95
C LEU A 99 18.44 -6.46 3.49
N LYS A 100 17.57 -6.02 2.56
CA LYS A 100 17.57 -4.63 2.09
C LYS A 100 17.35 -3.64 3.25
N ASN A 101 16.40 -3.92 4.14
CA ASN A 101 16.11 -3.05 5.28
C ASN A 101 17.32 -2.92 6.20
N LYS A 102 18.04 -4.02 6.44
CA LYS A 102 19.28 -4.01 7.23
C LYS A 102 20.31 -3.09 6.59
N ASP A 103 20.60 -3.27 5.30
CA ASP A 103 21.58 -2.43 4.59
C ASP A 103 21.20 -0.95 4.61
N LEU A 104 19.90 -0.64 4.46
CA LEU A 104 19.38 0.73 4.55
C LEU A 104 19.58 1.35 5.94
N LEU A 105 19.41 0.57 7.02
CA LEU A 105 19.66 1.06 8.38
C LEU A 105 21.15 1.23 8.65
N ASP A 106 21.99 0.32 8.16
CA ASP A 106 23.44 0.38 8.31
C ASP A 106 24.06 1.57 7.56
N ALA A 107 23.41 2.05 6.48
CA ALA A 107 23.81 3.26 5.76
C ALA A 107 23.57 4.55 6.56
N LEU A 108 22.73 4.53 7.60
CA LEU A 108 22.40 5.70 8.38
C LEU A 108 23.40 5.94 9.52
N SER A 109 23.92 7.16 9.59
CA SER A 109 24.62 7.61 10.79
C SER A 109 23.63 7.78 11.95
N SER A 110 24.03 7.39 13.17
CA SER A 110 23.24 7.57 14.39
C SER A 110 22.93 9.04 14.70
N LYS A 111 23.73 9.96 14.16
CA LYS A 111 23.57 11.42 14.28
C LYS A 111 22.71 12.05 13.19
N ASP A 112 22.35 11.32 12.14
CA ASP A 112 21.57 11.89 11.04
C ASP A 112 20.13 12.17 11.51
N ARG A 113 19.69 13.42 11.35
CA ARG A 113 18.35 13.91 11.72
C ARG A 113 17.64 14.55 10.54
N SER A 114 18.16 14.36 9.31
CA SER A 114 17.51 14.82 8.10
C SER A 114 16.16 14.12 7.90
N VAL A 115 15.22 14.79 7.23
CA VAL A 115 13.94 14.21 6.84
C VAL A 115 14.16 12.96 5.99
N PHE A 116 15.12 12.99 5.05
CA PHE A 116 15.49 11.82 4.26
C PHE A 116 15.91 10.62 5.14
N ALA A 117 16.74 10.83 6.16
CA ALA A 117 17.11 9.77 7.10
C ALA A 117 15.89 9.25 7.89
N GLU A 118 14.92 10.09 8.25
CA GLU A 118 13.67 9.63 8.86
C GLU A 118 12.84 8.75 7.93
N LYS A 119 12.78 9.09 6.64
CA LYS A 119 12.09 8.27 5.62
C LYS A 119 12.74 6.90 5.48
N VAL A 120 14.08 6.85 5.39
CA VAL A 120 14.83 5.58 5.35
C VAL A 120 14.54 4.74 6.60
N ARG A 121 14.57 5.33 7.80
CA ARG A 121 14.19 4.63 9.04
C ARG A 121 12.76 4.12 9.00
N SER A 122 11.81 4.93 8.56
CA SER A 122 10.40 4.57 8.46
C SER A 122 10.18 3.32 7.58
N ILE A 123 10.90 3.24 6.46
CA ILE A 123 10.82 2.12 5.52
C ILE A 123 11.49 0.86 6.04
N ALA A 124 12.66 1.02 6.65
CA ALA A 124 13.49 -0.09 7.07
C ALA A 124 13.13 -0.63 8.47
N SER A 125 12.40 0.15 9.28
CA SER A 125 11.95 -0.29 10.60
C SER A 125 10.92 -1.41 10.51
N ASN A 126 11.01 -2.35 11.46
CA ASN A 126 9.94 -3.29 11.69
C ASN A 126 8.79 -2.60 12.46
N ILE A 127 7.80 -2.10 11.71
CA ILE A 127 6.66 -1.36 12.27
C ILE A 127 5.54 -2.26 12.81
N SER A 128 5.70 -3.58 12.72
CA SER A 128 4.65 -4.55 13.09
C SER A 128 5.22 -5.73 13.87
N THR A 129 4.54 -6.15 14.93
CA THR A 129 4.84 -7.44 15.59
C THR A 129 4.50 -8.61 14.66
N PRO A 130 5.07 -9.81 14.85
CA PRO A 130 4.70 -10.99 14.06
C PRO A 130 3.19 -11.28 14.06
N GLU A 131 2.54 -11.02 15.19
CA GLU A 131 1.10 -11.16 15.32
C GLU A 131 0.33 -10.13 14.46
N GLN A 132 0.78 -8.86 14.47
CA GLN A 132 0.20 -7.83 13.60
C GLN A 132 0.43 -8.14 12.12
N GLN A 133 1.61 -8.66 11.75
CA GLN A 133 1.90 -9.07 10.38
C GLN A 133 0.96 -10.19 9.93
N LYS A 134 0.72 -11.21 10.78
CA LYS A 134 -0.23 -12.29 10.50
C LYS A 134 -1.66 -11.76 10.33
N ALA A 135 -2.09 -10.85 11.21
CA ALA A 135 -3.39 -10.20 11.09
C ALA A 135 -3.54 -9.43 9.77
N ILE A 136 -2.52 -8.64 9.42
CA ILE A 136 -2.48 -7.85 8.18
C ILE A 136 -2.50 -8.77 6.95
N SER A 137 -1.70 -9.84 6.95
CA SER A 137 -1.66 -10.82 5.86
C SER A 137 -3.03 -11.46 5.64
N LYS A 138 -3.73 -11.87 6.72
CA LYS A 138 -5.10 -12.38 6.61
C LYS A 138 -6.07 -11.37 6.02
N LEU A 139 -6.00 -10.10 6.40
CA LEU A 139 -6.89 -9.09 5.82
C LEU A 139 -6.55 -8.83 4.34
N ASN A 140 -5.25 -8.78 4.00
CA ASN A 140 -4.81 -8.58 2.62
C ASN A 140 -5.24 -9.75 1.71
N SER A 141 -5.38 -10.97 2.22
CA SER A 141 -5.82 -12.10 1.39
C SER A 141 -7.25 -11.95 0.86
N PHE A 142 -8.08 -11.10 1.48
CA PHE A 142 -9.44 -10.85 0.99
C PHE A 142 -9.49 -10.01 -0.29
N ILE A 143 -8.40 -9.31 -0.63
CA ILE A 143 -8.30 -8.53 -1.88
C ILE A 143 -8.41 -9.45 -3.10
N THR A 144 -7.88 -10.67 -3.01
CA THR A 144 -7.93 -11.65 -4.10
C THR A 144 -9.14 -12.59 -3.99
N MET A 145 -10.12 -12.31 -3.12
CA MET A 145 -11.29 -13.16 -2.98
C MET A 145 -12.51 -12.52 -3.64
N ALA A 146 -13.21 -13.30 -4.46
CA ALA A 146 -14.48 -12.89 -5.03
C ALA A 146 -15.54 -12.72 -3.90
N PRO A 147 -16.56 -11.86 -4.09
CA PRO A 147 -17.64 -11.73 -3.12
C PRO A 147 -18.32 -13.07 -2.81
N ASN A 148 -18.67 -13.28 -1.55
CA ASN A 148 -19.37 -14.48 -1.05
C ASN A 148 -18.56 -15.80 -1.12
N THR A 149 -17.22 -15.74 -1.31
CA THR A 149 -16.35 -16.94 -1.26
C THR A 149 -15.60 -17.10 0.07
N GLY A 150 -15.84 -16.22 1.04
CA GLY A 150 -15.29 -16.34 2.39
C GLY A 150 -15.82 -17.57 3.12
N ALA A 151 -15.03 -18.07 4.09
CA ALA A 151 -15.38 -19.27 4.85
C ALA A 151 -16.59 -19.07 5.78
N ASN A 152 -16.94 -17.82 6.10
CA ASN A 152 -18.09 -17.44 6.93
C ASN A 152 -18.60 -16.03 6.58
N GLU A 153 -19.71 -15.62 7.21
CA GLU A 153 -20.33 -14.30 7.01
C GLU A 153 -19.41 -13.11 7.39
N ASP A 154 -18.55 -13.28 8.40
CA ASP A 154 -17.63 -12.23 8.83
C ASP A 154 -16.54 -11.99 7.76
N GLU A 155 -15.98 -13.05 7.17
CA GLU A 155 -15.08 -12.96 6.02
C GLU A 155 -15.78 -12.33 4.81
N ASN A 156 -17.00 -12.77 4.49
CA ASN A 156 -17.76 -12.21 3.37
C ASN A 156 -18.05 -10.72 3.55
N THR A 157 -18.25 -10.27 4.79
CA THR A 157 -18.40 -8.85 5.12
C THR A 157 -17.11 -8.09 4.83
N LEU A 158 -15.95 -8.61 5.25
CA LEU A 158 -14.65 -7.98 4.99
C LEU A 158 -14.31 -7.94 3.50
N ILE A 159 -14.55 -9.03 2.76
CA ILE A 159 -14.34 -9.11 1.30
C ILE A 159 -15.15 -8.05 0.56
N LYS A 160 -16.41 -7.84 0.96
CA LYS A 160 -17.29 -6.80 0.39
C LYS A 160 -16.76 -5.39 0.66
N ILE A 161 -16.31 -5.12 1.89
CA ILE A 161 -15.67 -3.84 2.23
C ILE A 161 -14.38 -3.66 1.42
N ASP A 162 -13.57 -4.70 1.28
CA ASP A 162 -12.35 -4.66 0.45
C ASP A 162 -12.67 -4.31 -1.00
N LEU A 163 -13.69 -4.94 -1.62
CA LEU A 163 -14.12 -4.66 -2.99
C LEU A 163 -14.58 -3.21 -3.18
N GLU A 164 -15.41 -2.73 -2.27
CA GLU A 164 -15.89 -1.35 -2.29
C GLU A 164 -14.73 -0.35 -2.30
N TYR A 165 -13.77 -0.51 -1.39
CA TYR A 165 -12.68 0.43 -1.29
C TYR A 165 -11.60 0.25 -2.34
N GLU A 166 -11.45 -0.94 -2.93
CA GLU A 166 -10.61 -1.12 -4.12
C GLU A 166 -11.18 -0.32 -5.30
N TYR A 167 -12.49 -0.42 -5.53
CA TYR A 167 -13.17 0.39 -6.55
C TYR A 167 -13.01 1.89 -6.27
N LYS A 168 -13.29 2.36 -5.05
CA LYS A 168 -13.16 3.79 -4.70
C LYS A 168 -11.73 4.30 -4.88
N LEU A 169 -10.73 3.51 -4.49
CA LEU A 169 -9.32 3.85 -4.68
C LEU A 169 -8.97 3.90 -6.17
N TYR A 170 -9.46 2.98 -6.99
CA TYR A 170 -9.29 3.02 -8.45
C TYR A 170 -9.95 4.27 -9.05
N GLN A 171 -11.21 4.54 -8.69
CA GLN A 171 -11.95 5.71 -9.19
C GLN A 171 -11.25 7.02 -8.84
N SER A 172 -10.66 7.12 -7.64
CA SER A 172 -9.91 8.32 -7.21
C SER A 172 -8.64 8.60 -8.03
N GLN A 173 -8.19 7.68 -8.87
CA GLN A 173 -7.03 7.87 -9.76
C GLN A 173 -7.40 8.67 -11.01
N PHE A 174 -8.68 8.66 -11.42
CA PHE A 174 -9.12 9.37 -12.61
C PHE A 174 -9.39 10.84 -12.27
N PRO A 175 -8.63 11.77 -12.87
CA PRO A 175 -8.71 13.18 -12.51
C PRO A 175 -10.07 13.75 -12.92
N THR A 176 -10.74 14.42 -11.99
CA THR A 176 -11.57 15.57 -12.32
C THR A 176 -10.64 16.74 -12.64
N SER A 177 -11.04 17.64 -13.54
CA SER A 177 -10.18 18.70 -14.10
C SER A 177 -9.45 19.57 -13.07
N ASP A 178 -9.91 19.60 -11.82
CA ASP A 178 -9.46 20.56 -10.80
C ASP A 178 -8.69 19.94 -9.63
N THR A 179 -8.49 18.61 -9.59
CA THR A 179 -7.85 17.96 -8.43
C THR A 179 -6.34 17.81 -8.60
N SER A 180 -5.56 18.51 -7.77
CA SER A 180 -4.10 18.38 -7.73
C SER A 180 -3.63 16.96 -7.35
N THR A 181 -2.45 16.55 -7.81
CA THR A 181 -1.86 15.25 -7.46
C THR A 181 -1.72 15.05 -5.95
N GLN A 182 -1.36 16.09 -5.20
CA GLN A 182 -1.24 16.05 -3.74
C GLN A 182 -2.60 15.81 -3.09
N GLN A 183 -3.63 16.52 -3.54
CA GLN A 183 -4.99 16.35 -3.02
C GLN A 183 -5.54 14.95 -3.32
N ARG A 184 -5.28 14.39 -4.51
CA ARG A 184 -5.62 12.98 -4.82
C ARG A 184 -4.94 12.02 -3.86
N HIS A 185 -3.67 12.25 -3.57
CA HIS A 185 -2.93 11.42 -2.63
C HIS A 185 -3.55 11.47 -1.22
N TYR A 186 -3.93 12.66 -0.75
CA TYR A 186 -4.58 12.84 0.55
C TYR A 186 -5.96 12.17 0.61
N GLN A 187 -6.76 12.31 -0.46
CA GLN A 187 -8.03 11.62 -0.61
C GLN A 187 -7.87 10.09 -0.56
N GLN A 188 -6.84 9.53 -1.20
CA GLN A 188 -6.55 8.09 -1.14
C GLN A 188 -6.12 7.63 0.26
N ILE A 189 -5.38 8.45 1.01
CA ILE A 189 -5.07 8.17 2.42
C ILE A 189 -6.36 8.18 3.24
N ALA A 190 -7.22 9.17 3.04
CA ALA A 190 -8.50 9.30 3.73
C ALA A 190 -9.44 8.11 3.42
N LEU A 191 -9.49 7.61 2.18
CA LEU A 191 -10.24 6.38 1.83
C LEU A 191 -9.71 5.16 2.60
N ARG A 192 -8.40 5.02 2.78
CA ARG A 192 -7.81 3.92 3.55
C ARG A 192 -8.15 4.02 5.05
N MET A 193 -8.26 5.24 5.57
CA MET A 193 -8.75 5.48 6.94
C MET A 193 -10.23 5.10 7.08
N GLN A 194 -11.08 5.59 6.17
CA GLN A 194 -12.51 5.28 6.15
C GLN A 194 -12.78 3.77 5.99
N LYS A 195 -11.99 3.08 5.16
CA LYS A 195 -12.02 1.61 5.01
C LYS A 195 -11.79 0.91 6.35
N MET A 196 -10.72 1.30 7.05
CA MET A 196 -10.36 0.69 8.33
C MET A 196 -11.41 0.96 9.41
N ASP A 197 -11.98 2.17 9.43
CA ASP A 197 -13.09 2.50 10.35
C ASP A 197 -14.35 1.67 10.02
N LYS A 198 -14.66 1.47 8.74
CA LYS A 198 -15.77 0.60 8.31
C LYS A 198 -15.54 -0.87 8.71
N MET A 199 -14.31 -1.37 8.55
CA MET A 199 -13.93 -2.71 9.01
C MET A 199 -14.03 -2.83 10.53
N LEU A 200 -13.53 -1.85 11.28
CA LEU A 200 -13.63 -1.80 12.73
C LEU A 200 -15.08 -1.82 13.21
N GLU A 201 -15.95 -1.02 12.58
CA GLU A 201 -17.37 -0.99 12.90
C GLU A 201 -18.02 -2.36 12.68
N ALA A 202 -17.81 -2.96 11.49
CA ALA A 202 -18.32 -4.29 11.17
C ALA A 202 -17.80 -5.35 12.16
N SER A 203 -16.53 -5.25 12.57
CA SER A 203 -15.91 -6.21 13.47
C SER A 203 -16.53 -6.29 14.87
N LYS A 204 -17.32 -5.28 15.27
CA LYS A 204 -18.01 -5.30 16.57
C LYS A 204 -19.00 -6.46 16.66
N SER A 205 -19.68 -6.79 15.56
CA SER A 205 -20.67 -7.88 15.47
C SER A 205 -20.12 -9.23 15.04
N PHE A 206 -18.81 -9.35 14.75
CA PHE A 206 -18.22 -10.61 14.30
C PHE A 206 -18.31 -11.69 15.38
N LYS A 207 -18.65 -12.90 14.94
CA LYS A 207 -18.61 -14.12 15.75
C LYS A 207 -17.18 -14.68 15.77
N ASP A 208 -16.47 -14.56 14.66
CA ASP A 208 -15.08 -14.96 14.51
C ASP A 208 -14.15 -14.03 15.33
N GLN A 209 -13.68 -14.54 16.46
CA GLN A 209 -12.78 -13.80 17.36
C GLN A 209 -11.41 -13.54 16.73
N PHE A 210 -10.96 -14.40 15.83
CA PHE A 210 -9.69 -14.21 15.15
C PHE A 210 -9.78 -13.04 14.17
N LEU A 211 -10.84 -12.96 13.36
CA LEU A 211 -11.05 -11.83 12.45
C LEU A 211 -11.27 -10.52 13.21
N LYS A 212 -12.05 -10.55 14.29
CA LYS A 212 -12.24 -9.38 15.16
C LYS A 212 -10.91 -8.84 15.69
N ARG A 213 -10.04 -9.73 16.19
CA ARG A 213 -8.70 -9.36 16.66
C ARG A 213 -7.82 -8.87 15.51
N ALA A 214 -7.90 -9.49 14.34
CA ALA A 214 -7.11 -9.11 13.17
C ALA A 214 -7.42 -7.66 12.72
N VAL A 215 -8.70 -7.30 12.62
CA VAL A 215 -9.13 -5.93 12.29
C VAL A 215 -8.61 -4.92 13.32
N LEU A 216 -8.75 -5.23 14.62
CA LEU A 216 -8.26 -4.36 15.69
C LEU A 216 -6.74 -4.12 15.60
N LEU A 217 -5.96 -5.18 15.39
CA LEU A 217 -4.51 -5.10 15.26
C LEU A 217 -4.08 -4.31 14.02
N ALA A 218 -4.75 -4.53 12.89
CA ALA A 218 -4.46 -3.82 11.66
C ALA A 218 -4.78 -2.32 11.79
N SER A 219 -5.89 -1.97 12.46
CA SER A 219 -6.26 -0.57 12.69
C SER A 219 -5.24 0.18 13.53
N LYS A 220 -4.74 -0.44 14.62
CA LYS A 220 -3.69 0.15 15.46
C LYS A 220 -2.38 0.42 14.71
N ASN A 221 -2.16 -0.26 13.58
CA ASN A 221 -0.95 -0.09 12.77
C ASN A 221 -1.18 0.73 11.49
N LEU A 222 -2.39 1.24 11.27
CA LEU A 222 -2.73 1.87 9.99
C LEU A 222 -1.82 3.08 9.68
N ASP A 223 -1.66 4.00 10.63
CA ASP A 223 -0.89 5.23 10.39
C ASP A 223 0.58 4.97 10.10
N SER A 224 1.20 4.10 10.89
CA SER A 224 2.59 3.71 10.67
C SER A 224 2.78 3.07 9.30
N ARG A 225 1.83 2.25 8.84
CA ARG A 225 1.86 1.65 7.50
C ARG A 225 1.66 2.66 6.38
N LEU A 226 0.70 3.59 6.53
CA LEU A 226 0.47 4.65 5.56
C LEU A 226 1.70 5.56 5.43
N ALA A 227 2.31 5.91 6.57
CA ALA A 227 3.54 6.71 6.60
C ALA A 227 4.70 5.98 5.92
N ARG A 228 4.91 4.70 6.26
CA ARG A 228 5.91 3.86 5.61
C ARG A 228 5.70 3.76 4.10
N ASN A 229 4.45 3.65 3.65
CA ASN A 229 4.13 3.54 2.24
C ASN A 229 4.43 4.83 1.47
N LEU A 230 4.13 5.99 2.07
CA LEU A 230 4.49 7.31 1.56
C LEU A 230 6.00 7.45 1.40
N ASP A 231 6.73 7.21 2.49
CA ASP A 231 8.18 7.29 2.50
C ASP A 231 8.78 6.34 1.45
N GLY A 232 8.24 5.13 1.33
CA GLY A 232 8.64 4.15 0.32
C GLY A 232 8.41 4.60 -1.12
N ALA A 233 7.33 5.35 -1.39
CA ALA A 233 7.07 5.91 -2.70
C ALA A 233 8.11 6.99 -3.07
N ASP A 234 8.50 7.83 -2.12
CA ASP A 234 9.55 8.84 -2.31
C ASP A 234 10.91 8.21 -2.60
N LEU A 235 11.29 7.18 -1.83
CA LEU A 235 12.53 6.44 -2.10
C LEU A 235 12.48 5.71 -3.45
N ASN A 236 11.34 5.18 -3.86
CA ASN A 236 11.20 4.58 -5.19
C ASN A 236 11.32 5.61 -6.33
N ALA A 237 10.93 6.87 -6.10
CA ALA A 237 11.10 7.94 -7.09
C ALA A 237 12.59 8.27 -7.34
N LEU A 238 13.42 8.18 -6.28
CA LEU A 238 14.88 8.29 -6.38
C LEU A 238 15.46 7.24 -7.34
N VAL A 239 15.08 5.98 -7.16
CA VAL A 239 15.68 4.87 -7.92
C VAL A 239 15.17 4.79 -9.36
N LYS A 240 13.96 5.30 -9.62
CA LYS A 240 13.42 5.41 -10.99
C LYS A 240 14.03 6.57 -11.78
N GLY A 241 15.01 7.29 -11.24
CA GLY A 241 15.65 8.43 -11.90
C GLY A 241 14.74 9.64 -12.09
N LYS A 242 13.55 9.65 -11.46
CA LYS A 242 12.65 10.82 -11.43
C LYS A 242 13.25 11.94 -10.59
N VAL A 243 14.11 11.57 -9.65
CA VAL A 243 14.83 12.44 -8.74
C VAL A 243 16.30 12.04 -8.77
N LYS A 244 17.20 13.02 -8.91
CA LYS A 244 18.64 12.78 -8.87
C LYS A 244 19.12 12.87 -7.41
N PRO A 245 19.92 11.92 -6.89
CA PRO A 245 20.55 12.06 -5.58
C PRO A 245 21.50 13.27 -5.57
N THR A 246 21.48 14.00 -4.47
CA THR A 246 22.21 15.25 -4.24
C THR A 246 23.07 15.23 -2.98
N THR A 247 22.80 14.30 -2.06
CA THR A 247 23.59 14.10 -0.83
C THR A 247 24.30 12.75 -0.83
N GLU A 248 25.38 12.63 -0.06
CA GLU A 248 26.11 11.35 0.10
C GLU A 248 25.20 10.23 0.63
N LEU A 249 24.26 10.58 1.54
CA LEU A 249 23.30 9.62 2.05
C LEU A 249 22.31 9.16 0.96
N GLU A 250 21.80 10.07 0.14
CA GLU A 250 20.93 9.72 -0.99
C GLU A 250 21.64 8.82 -2.00
N GLU A 251 22.91 9.08 -2.31
CA GLU A 251 23.70 8.24 -3.21
C GLU A 251 23.89 6.82 -2.65
N LYS A 252 24.18 6.70 -1.35
CA LYS A 252 24.30 5.40 -0.67
C LYS A 252 22.98 4.65 -0.70
N VAL A 253 21.87 5.31 -0.33
CA VAL A 253 20.54 4.70 -0.32
C VAL A 253 20.09 4.31 -1.73
N TYR A 254 20.34 5.15 -2.73
CA TYR A 254 20.11 4.83 -4.13
C TYR A 254 20.85 3.56 -4.55
N SER A 255 22.16 3.49 -4.28
CA SER A 255 23.01 2.33 -4.61
C SER A 255 22.49 1.04 -3.97
N ILE A 256 22.11 1.10 -2.68
CA ILE A 256 21.50 -0.03 -1.97
C ILE A 256 20.21 -0.45 -2.65
N ILE A 257 19.24 0.45 -2.87
CA ILE A 257 17.96 0.02 -3.45
C ILE A 257 18.16 -0.53 -4.87
N SER A 258 19.02 0.10 -5.68
CA SER A 258 19.37 -0.37 -7.03
C SER A 258 19.96 -1.78 -7.04
N SER A 259 20.82 -2.14 -6.08
CA SER A 259 21.44 -3.48 -6.05
C SER A 259 20.43 -4.61 -5.79
N TYR A 260 19.32 -4.30 -5.10
CA TYR A 260 18.24 -5.25 -4.84
C TYR A 260 17.19 -5.30 -5.96
N GLN A 261 17.12 -4.30 -6.86
CA GLN A 261 16.10 -4.25 -7.91
C GLN A 261 16.09 -5.48 -8.82
N GLY A 262 17.27 -5.99 -9.21
CA GLY A 262 17.37 -7.19 -10.05
C GLY A 262 16.73 -8.41 -9.38
N GLN A 263 17.03 -8.61 -8.09
CA GLN A 263 16.51 -9.73 -7.30
C GLN A 263 14.99 -9.65 -7.12
N PHE A 264 14.46 -8.46 -6.84
CA PHE A 264 13.01 -8.24 -6.79
C PHE A 264 12.35 -8.46 -8.16
N ASN A 265 12.96 -7.98 -9.25
CA ASN A 265 12.43 -8.17 -10.60
C ASN A 265 12.37 -9.66 -10.99
N ASP A 266 13.37 -10.46 -10.64
CA ASP A 266 13.37 -11.89 -10.91
C ASP A 266 12.32 -12.63 -10.07
N LEU A 267 12.15 -12.23 -8.81
CA LEU A 267 11.08 -12.73 -7.96
C LEU A 267 9.69 -12.38 -8.54
N MET A 268 9.51 -11.20 -9.12
CA MET A 268 8.27 -10.79 -9.79
C MET A 268 8.01 -11.54 -11.11
N LYS A 269 9.05 -11.82 -11.90
CA LYS A 269 8.92 -12.63 -13.12
C LYS A 269 8.41 -14.04 -12.80
N ASN A 270 8.92 -14.64 -11.72
CA ASN A 270 8.49 -15.97 -11.27
C ASN A 270 7.00 -15.99 -10.88
N LEU A 271 6.51 -14.94 -10.22
CA LEU A 271 5.08 -14.79 -9.93
C LEU A 271 4.26 -14.66 -11.21
N ASN A 272 4.69 -13.80 -12.14
CA ASN A 272 4.00 -13.58 -13.41
C ASN A 272 3.97 -14.80 -14.33
N SER A 273 4.95 -15.72 -14.23
CA SER A 273 4.92 -16.97 -14.99
C SER A 273 3.85 -17.95 -14.52
N VAL A 274 3.30 -17.79 -13.31
CA VAL A 274 2.19 -18.61 -12.80
C VAL A 274 0.83 -18.09 -13.29
N TYR A 275 0.77 -16.81 -13.69
CA TYR A 275 -0.42 -16.15 -14.22
C TYR A 275 -0.60 -16.28 -15.75
N ARG A 276 0.29 -16.99 -16.44
CA ARG A 276 0.25 -17.21 -17.89
C ARG A 276 -0.14 -18.64 -18.20
#